data_AF-A0A7V2LL08-F1
#
_entry.id   AF-A0A7V2LL08-F1
#
_cell.length_a   1.000
_cell.length_b   1.000
_cell.length_c   1.000
_cell.angle_alpha   90.00
_cell.angle_beta   90.00
_cell.angle_gamma   90.00
#
_symmetry.space_group_name_H-M   'P 1'
#
loop_
_entity.id
_entity.type
_entity.pdbx_description
1 polymer ?
#
loop_
_entity_poly.entity_id
_entity_poly.type
_entity_poly.pdbx_seq_one_letter_code
_entity_poly.pdbx_strand_id
1 'polypeptide(L)'
;MTELINDAVAYDVRVVEANVEPGVEYWKVIRVHHLEPAENYGRHHIFLDAIDEEGNRLFGARALVSWDGGAEKIVIDKPLGEPGANFPLWKWQVCSIEMLDLPSDRVENLRTDHPDEAPGNALFHHSFAITIQRTVAPLADPLADSVISGRVYGGQGHTLVLRGDEGNERLSEVGDDELYRFEHLAAGRYTIEDLNDGRMLGPVEVDGSNWVELDFPPIVTNQPLNRYLLFGPPSDPITQLHLSLLADHLAEREYAFGFTVEQALRAVNVTLVGEHPPETRILLETAGCMVDELPADPSELLAAIDQ
;
A
#
# COMPACT_ATOMS: atom_id res chain seq x y z
N MET A 1 -13.49 -5.90 19.15
CA MET A 1 -13.33 -7.31 19.58
C MET A 1 -13.17 -7.33 21.09
N THR A 2 -13.86 -8.25 21.77
CA THR A 2 -13.69 -8.46 23.22
C THR A 2 -12.30 -9.02 23.50
N GLU A 3 -11.58 -8.42 24.45
CA GLU A 3 -10.27 -8.88 24.93
C GLU A 3 -10.44 -10.12 25.82
N LEU A 4 -9.53 -11.08 25.72
CA LEU A 4 -9.54 -12.29 26.56
C LEU A 4 -9.10 -11.94 27.98
N ILE A 5 -9.93 -12.28 28.97
CA ILE A 5 -9.57 -12.24 30.39
C ILE A 5 -9.35 -13.67 30.87
N ASN A 6 -8.11 -14.04 31.19
CA ASN A 6 -7.79 -15.34 31.78
C ASN A 6 -7.07 -15.15 33.12
N ASP A 7 -7.80 -15.25 34.23
CA ASP A 7 -7.20 -15.23 35.57
C ASP A 7 -6.77 -16.63 36.06
N ALA A 8 -7.17 -17.68 35.34
CA ALA A 8 -6.81 -19.06 35.63
C ALA A 8 -5.38 -19.44 35.15
N VAL A 9 -4.62 -18.48 34.59
CA VAL A 9 -3.22 -18.70 34.18
C VAL A 9 -2.35 -19.21 35.33
N ALA A 10 -2.60 -18.74 36.56
CA ALA A 10 -1.88 -19.20 37.76
C ALA A 10 -2.09 -20.70 38.07
N TYR A 11 -3.11 -21.32 37.46
CA TYR A 11 -3.45 -22.74 37.57
C TYR A 11 -3.01 -23.54 36.32
N ASP A 12 -2.12 -22.95 35.51
CA ASP A 12 -1.64 -23.46 34.23
C ASP A 12 -2.74 -23.64 33.15
N VAL A 13 -3.88 -23.00 33.32
CA VAL A 13 -4.96 -23.00 32.32
C VAL A 13 -4.60 -22.05 31.19
N ARG A 14 -4.63 -22.56 29.96
CA ARG A 14 -4.30 -21.78 28.76
C ARG A 14 -5.41 -21.84 27.74
N VAL A 15 -5.49 -20.80 26.91
CA VAL A 15 -6.33 -20.77 25.73
C VAL A 15 -5.43 -21.00 24.52
N VAL A 16 -5.78 -21.96 23.68
CA VAL A 16 -5.20 -22.16 22.36
C VAL A 16 -6.14 -21.50 21.36
N GLU A 17 -5.68 -20.43 20.74
CA GLU A 17 -6.48 -19.67 19.78
C GLU A 17 -6.76 -20.50 18.52
N ALA A 18 -7.96 -20.35 17.97
CA ALA A 18 -8.35 -20.96 16.70
C ALA A 18 -7.53 -20.34 15.55
N ASN A 19 -6.97 -21.18 14.69
CA ASN A 19 -6.40 -20.69 13.43
C ASN A 19 -7.54 -20.50 12.42
N VAL A 20 -7.98 -19.27 12.23
CA VAL A 20 -9.14 -18.90 11.40
C VAL A 20 -8.78 -17.84 10.38
N GLU A 21 -9.26 -18.02 9.15
CA GLU A 21 -9.08 -17.03 8.08
C GLU A 21 -9.87 -15.75 8.41
N PRO A 22 -9.37 -14.57 8.01
CA PRO A 22 -10.09 -13.31 8.18
C PRO A 22 -11.52 -13.35 7.58
N GLY A 23 -12.49 -12.80 8.31
CA GLY A 23 -13.89 -12.78 7.91
C GLY A 23 -14.68 -14.08 8.18
N VAL A 24 -14.06 -15.12 8.72
CA VAL A 24 -14.73 -16.38 9.09
C VAL A 24 -15.34 -16.29 10.50
N GLU A 25 -16.57 -16.77 10.67
CA GLU A 25 -17.19 -16.93 11.98
C GLU A 25 -16.51 -18.05 12.79
N TYR A 26 -16.23 -17.77 14.06
CA TYR A 26 -15.60 -18.70 14.99
C TYR A 26 -16.02 -18.44 16.43
N TRP A 27 -15.71 -19.39 17.31
CA TRP A 27 -15.90 -19.27 18.75
C TRP A 27 -14.62 -18.76 19.41
N LYS A 28 -14.68 -17.54 19.97
CA LYS A 28 -13.58 -16.93 20.71
C LYS A 28 -13.79 -17.09 22.21
N VAL A 29 -12.81 -17.61 22.93
CA VAL A 29 -12.82 -17.58 24.40
C VAL A 29 -12.56 -16.13 24.83
N ILE A 30 -13.48 -15.55 25.60
CA ILE A 30 -13.36 -14.17 26.08
C ILE A 30 -13.13 -14.10 27.58
N ARG A 31 -13.46 -15.16 28.32
CA ARG A 31 -13.19 -15.25 29.76
C ARG A 31 -12.89 -16.68 30.18
N VAL A 32 -11.83 -16.84 30.95
CA VAL A 32 -11.54 -18.04 31.75
C VAL A 32 -11.29 -17.59 33.17
N HIS A 33 -12.12 -18.07 34.08
CA HIS A 33 -12.13 -17.68 35.47
C HIS A 33 -11.97 -18.90 36.38
N HIS A 34 -10.96 -18.93 37.24
CA HIS A 34 -10.92 -19.88 38.35
C HIS A 34 -11.77 -19.35 39.50
N LEU A 35 -12.79 -20.12 39.91
CA LEU A 35 -13.73 -19.64 40.93
C LEU A 35 -13.03 -19.49 42.27
N GLU A 36 -13.23 -18.35 42.92
CA GLU A 36 -12.76 -18.11 44.27
C GLU A 36 -13.43 -19.07 45.27
N PRO A 37 -12.84 -19.32 46.46
CA PRO A 37 -13.43 -20.22 47.45
C PRO A 37 -14.88 -19.87 47.82
N ALA A 38 -15.18 -18.56 47.90
CA ALA A 38 -16.52 -18.04 48.20
C ALA A 38 -17.53 -18.22 47.05
N GLU A 39 -17.06 -18.45 45.83
CA GLU A 39 -17.91 -18.69 44.65
C GLU A 39 -18.06 -20.18 44.37
N ASN A 40 -17.01 -20.96 44.63
CA ASN A 40 -16.94 -22.36 44.30
C ASN A 40 -17.77 -23.24 45.24
N TYR A 41 -17.83 -22.91 46.53
CA TYR A 41 -18.56 -23.68 47.55
C TYR A 41 -18.22 -25.19 47.56
N GLY A 42 -16.95 -25.54 47.30
CA GLY A 42 -16.48 -26.93 47.31
C GLY A 42 -16.88 -27.74 46.08
N ARG A 43 -17.24 -27.08 44.97
CA ARG A 43 -17.54 -27.75 43.70
C ARG A 43 -16.24 -28.07 42.93
N HIS A 44 -16.39 -28.89 41.91
CA HIS A 44 -15.34 -29.32 40.98
C HIS A 44 -15.89 -29.37 39.55
N HIS A 45 -16.26 -28.22 38.98
CA HIS A 45 -16.94 -28.18 37.68
C HIS A 45 -16.25 -27.26 36.70
N ILE A 46 -16.40 -27.56 35.42
CA ILE A 46 -16.36 -26.57 34.36
C ILE A 46 -17.78 -26.00 34.24
N PHE A 47 -17.93 -24.70 34.36
CA PHE A 47 -19.13 -23.94 34.04
C PHE A 47 -18.89 -23.26 32.69
N LEU A 48 -19.87 -23.37 31.78
CA LEU A 48 -19.73 -22.85 30.43
C LEU A 48 -20.91 -21.93 30.08
N ASP A 49 -20.58 -20.79 29.49
CA ASP A 49 -21.50 -19.93 28.77
C ASP A 49 -21.05 -19.72 27.33
N ALA A 50 -21.99 -19.81 26.40
CA ALA A 50 -21.80 -19.41 25.01
C ALA A 50 -22.73 -18.23 24.69
N ILE A 51 -22.16 -17.15 24.14
CA ILE A 51 -22.89 -15.92 23.84
C ILE A 51 -22.70 -15.50 22.39
N ASP A 52 -23.63 -14.71 21.86
CA ASP A 52 -23.53 -14.08 20.55
C ASP A 52 -22.71 -12.78 20.61
N GLU A 53 -22.63 -12.10 19.46
CA GLU A 53 -21.91 -10.84 19.26
C GLU A 53 -22.46 -9.69 20.13
N GLU A 54 -23.73 -9.76 20.52
CA GLU A 54 -24.43 -8.77 21.36
C GLU A 54 -24.36 -9.12 22.86
N GLY A 55 -23.82 -10.29 23.20
CA GLY A 55 -23.67 -10.77 24.57
C GLY A 55 -24.87 -11.58 25.08
N ASN A 56 -25.82 -11.96 24.21
CA ASN A 56 -26.94 -12.81 24.59
C ASN A 56 -26.53 -14.29 24.58
N ARG A 57 -27.05 -15.08 25.53
CA ARG A 57 -26.79 -16.53 25.58
C ARG A 57 -27.33 -17.23 24.33
N LEU A 58 -26.47 -18.02 23.68
CA LEU A 58 -26.82 -18.87 22.55
C LEU A 58 -27.27 -20.25 23.03
N PHE A 59 -28.56 -20.38 23.31
CA PHE A 59 -29.18 -21.67 23.66
C PHE A 59 -29.03 -22.70 22.52
N GLY A 60 -28.74 -23.94 22.89
CA GLY A 60 -28.51 -25.04 21.96
C GLY A 60 -27.09 -25.11 21.40
N ALA A 61 -26.22 -24.11 21.68
CA ALA A 61 -24.81 -24.20 21.36
C ALA A 61 -24.18 -25.41 22.08
N ARG A 62 -23.20 -26.06 21.43
CA ARG A 62 -22.64 -27.33 21.90
C ARG A 62 -21.14 -27.20 22.09
N ALA A 63 -20.63 -27.82 23.15
CA ALA A 63 -19.20 -27.91 23.40
C ALA A 63 -18.78 -29.37 23.56
N LEU A 64 -17.52 -29.65 23.24
CA LEU A 64 -16.87 -30.92 23.49
C LEU A 64 -15.88 -30.76 24.64
N VAL A 65 -16.11 -31.48 25.73
CA VAL A 65 -15.13 -31.64 26.81
C VAL A 65 -14.35 -32.92 26.53
N SER A 66 -13.02 -32.84 26.44
CA SER A 66 -12.14 -33.98 26.16
C SER A 66 -11.14 -34.18 27.29
N TRP A 67 -10.74 -35.42 27.55
CA TRP A 67 -9.72 -35.80 28.53
C TRP A 67 -9.02 -37.09 28.07
N ASP A 68 -7.98 -37.50 28.80
CA ASP A 68 -7.32 -38.77 28.51
C ASP A 68 -8.29 -39.95 28.68
N GLY A 69 -8.56 -40.65 27.57
CA GLY A 69 -9.47 -41.80 27.54
C GLY A 69 -10.95 -41.48 27.27
N GLY A 70 -11.34 -40.23 26.98
CA GLY A 70 -12.73 -39.94 26.64
C GLY A 70 -13.05 -38.51 26.23
N ALA A 71 -14.30 -38.32 25.78
CA ALA A 71 -14.87 -37.01 25.53
C ALA A 71 -16.39 -37.05 25.73
N GLU A 72 -16.97 -35.91 26.10
CA GLU A 72 -18.40 -35.74 26.31
C GLU A 72 -18.87 -34.43 25.68
N LYS A 73 -20.07 -34.46 25.09
CA LYS A 73 -20.70 -33.28 24.51
C LYS A 73 -21.67 -32.68 25.53
N ILE A 74 -21.53 -31.40 25.79
CA ILE A 74 -22.47 -30.62 26.62
C ILE A 74 -23.19 -29.59 25.77
N VAL A 75 -24.38 -29.20 26.19
CA VAL A 75 -25.26 -28.27 25.48
C VAL A 75 -25.61 -27.10 26.38
N ILE A 76 -25.62 -25.89 25.84
CA ILE A 76 -26.08 -24.69 26.52
C ILE A 76 -27.61 -24.70 26.55
N ASP A 77 -28.21 -25.23 27.60
CA ASP A 77 -29.67 -25.38 27.72
C ASP A 77 -30.25 -24.86 29.04
N LYS A 78 -29.38 -24.48 29.99
CA LYS A 78 -29.79 -24.03 31.32
C LYS A 78 -30.37 -22.60 31.31
N PRO A 79 -31.39 -22.34 32.14
CA PRO A 79 -32.04 -21.03 32.22
C PRO A 79 -31.06 -19.89 32.55
N LEU A 80 -31.47 -18.67 32.21
CA LEU A 80 -30.75 -17.46 32.60
C LEU A 80 -30.72 -17.33 34.14
N GLY A 81 -29.60 -16.85 34.68
CA GLY A 81 -29.36 -16.73 36.13
C GLY A 81 -28.49 -17.84 36.72
N GLU A 82 -28.18 -18.87 35.94
CA GLU A 82 -27.13 -19.85 36.23
C GLU A 82 -26.25 -20.07 34.97
N PRO A 83 -25.04 -20.66 35.09
CA PRO A 83 -24.20 -20.96 33.92
C PRO A 83 -24.94 -21.82 32.89
N GLY A 84 -24.72 -21.55 31.60
CA GLY A 84 -25.46 -22.16 30.49
C GLY A 84 -25.31 -23.68 30.37
N ALA A 85 -24.16 -24.22 30.78
CA ALA A 85 -23.92 -25.65 30.96
C ALA A 85 -22.91 -25.90 32.08
N ASN A 86 -22.79 -27.15 32.52
CA ASN A 86 -21.68 -27.56 33.38
C ASN A 86 -21.20 -28.99 33.09
N PHE A 87 -19.97 -29.27 33.49
CA PHE A 87 -19.36 -30.59 33.42
C PHE A 87 -18.57 -30.86 34.70
N PRO A 88 -18.78 -31.99 35.40
CA PRO A 88 -18.03 -32.33 36.62
C PRO A 88 -16.60 -32.78 36.28
N LEU A 89 -15.61 -32.23 36.98
CA LEU A 89 -14.21 -32.64 36.91
C LEU A 89 -13.90 -33.69 37.98
N TRP A 90 -13.32 -34.81 37.56
CA TRP A 90 -12.92 -35.88 38.47
C TRP A 90 -11.47 -35.72 38.97
N LYS A 91 -11.13 -36.46 40.02
CA LYS A 91 -9.78 -36.47 40.59
C LYS A 91 -8.77 -36.90 39.53
N TRP A 92 -7.68 -36.14 39.40
CA TRP A 92 -6.60 -36.35 38.42
C TRP A 92 -7.03 -36.22 36.95
N GLN A 93 -8.27 -35.82 36.69
CA GLN A 93 -8.74 -35.58 35.34
C GLN A 93 -8.19 -34.24 34.85
N VAL A 94 -7.60 -34.26 33.66
CA VAL A 94 -7.17 -33.06 32.94
C VAL A 94 -8.03 -32.93 31.71
N CYS A 95 -8.86 -31.90 31.68
CA CYS A 95 -9.81 -31.64 30.61
C CYS A 95 -9.37 -30.50 29.70
N SER A 96 -9.84 -30.55 28.45
CA SER A 96 -9.94 -29.41 27.56
C SER A 96 -11.39 -29.22 27.13
N ILE A 97 -11.75 -27.99 26.73
CA ILE A 97 -13.07 -27.68 26.21
C ILE A 97 -12.98 -26.75 25.00
N GLU A 98 -13.77 -27.05 23.98
CA GLU A 98 -13.92 -26.26 22.77
C GLU A 98 -15.39 -26.32 22.30
N MET A 99 -15.85 -25.28 21.61
CA MET A 99 -17.18 -25.27 21.02
C MET A 99 -17.21 -26.09 19.74
N LEU A 100 -18.38 -26.60 19.38
CA LEU A 100 -18.63 -27.34 18.15
C LEU A 100 -19.25 -26.44 17.07
N ASP A 101 -19.40 -26.99 15.87
CA ASP A 101 -20.10 -26.42 14.70
C ASP A 101 -19.39 -25.26 13.98
N LEU A 102 -18.44 -24.58 14.62
CA LEU A 102 -17.52 -23.60 14.04
C LEU A 102 -16.09 -23.89 14.52
N PRO A 103 -15.04 -23.36 13.86
CA PRO A 103 -13.72 -23.27 14.48
C PRO A 103 -13.82 -22.64 15.87
N SER A 104 -13.03 -23.11 16.82
CA SER A 104 -13.13 -22.68 18.22
C SER A 104 -11.76 -22.56 18.85
N ASP A 105 -11.60 -21.52 19.66
CA ASP A 105 -10.57 -21.49 20.68
C ASP A 105 -10.78 -22.69 21.61
N ARG A 106 -9.67 -23.24 22.13
CA ARG A 106 -9.68 -24.37 23.05
C ARG A 106 -9.09 -23.98 24.40
N VAL A 107 -9.85 -24.15 25.47
CA VAL A 107 -9.32 -24.00 26.84
C VAL A 107 -8.75 -25.34 27.27
N GLU A 108 -7.49 -25.35 27.70
CA GLU A 108 -6.76 -26.56 28.04
C GLU A 108 -6.31 -26.55 29.51
N ASN A 109 -6.02 -27.76 30.00
CA ASN A 109 -5.42 -27.99 31.31
C ASN A 109 -6.34 -27.69 32.51
N LEU A 110 -7.64 -27.87 32.32
CA LEU A 110 -8.66 -27.74 33.37
C LEU A 110 -8.60 -28.97 34.28
N ARG A 111 -8.16 -28.80 35.53
CA ARG A 111 -7.95 -29.89 36.49
C ARG A 111 -8.21 -29.44 37.92
N THR A 112 -8.30 -30.39 38.85
CA THR A 112 -8.73 -30.11 40.23
C THR A 112 -7.68 -30.42 41.29
N ASP A 113 -6.52 -30.95 40.90
CA ASP A 113 -5.43 -31.37 41.78
C ASP A 113 -4.53 -30.21 42.27
N HIS A 114 -5.09 -29.01 42.34
CA HIS A 114 -4.41 -27.84 42.87
C HIS A 114 -4.30 -27.90 44.42
N PRO A 115 -3.30 -27.22 45.02
CA PRO A 115 -3.17 -27.14 46.47
C PRO A 115 -4.39 -26.48 47.14
N ASP A 116 -4.63 -26.84 48.41
CA ASP A 116 -5.66 -26.19 49.23
C ASP A 116 -5.42 -24.68 49.33
N GLU A 117 -6.47 -23.89 49.15
CA GLU A 117 -6.46 -22.43 49.32
C GLU A 117 -7.22 -22.00 50.58
N ALA A 118 -8.50 -22.39 50.66
CA ALA A 118 -9.42 -22.03 51.74
C ALA A 118 -10.68 -22.92 51.68
N PRO A 119 -11.56 -22.89 52.70
CA PRO A 119 -12.86 -23.56 52.61
C PRO A 119 -13.61 -23.11 51.35
N GLY A 120 -13.88 -24.04 50.44
CA GLY A 120 -14.46 -23.77 49.12
C GLY A 120 -13.55 -24.19 47.97
N ASN A 121 -12.24 -24.04 48.12
CA ASN A 121 -11.20 -24.53 47.20
C ASN A 121 -10.19 -25.39 47.96
N ALA A 122 -10.49 -26.68 48.03
CA ALA A 122 -9.62 -27.70 48.61
C ALA A 122 -9.18 -28.68 47.51
N LEU A 123 -8.23 -29.55 47.80
CA LEU A 123 -7.69 -30.55 46.88
C LEU A 123 -8.84 -31.34 46.24
N PHE A 124 -8.89 -31.31 44.91
CA PHE A 124 -9.96 -31.87 44.05
C PHE A 124 -11.30 -31.12 44.04
N HIS A 125 -11.35 -29.91 44.61
CA HIS A 125 -12.52 -29.05 44.68
C HIS A 125 -12.16 -27.66 44.13
N HIS A 126 -11.76 -27.59 42.86
CA HIS A 126 -11.54 -26.34 42.12
C HIS A 126 -12.46 -26.35 40.89
N SER A 127 -13.07 -25.20 40.58
CA SER A 127 -13.96 -25.05 39.42
C SER A 127 -13.50 -23.91 38.54
N PHE A 128 -13.90 -23.95 37.27
CA PHE A 128 -13.60 -22.91 36.29
C PHE A 128 -14.88 -22.46 35.60
N ALA A 129 -15.07 -21.16 35.45
CA ALA A 129 -16.12 -20.56 34.62
C ALA A 129 -15.50 -20.05 33.32
N ILE A 130 -16.09 -20.47 32.20
CA ILE A 130 -15.61 -20.15 30.85
C ILE A 130 -16.74 -19.48 30.10
N THR A 131 -16.44 -18.36 29.46
CA THR A 131 -17.35 -17.67 28.54
C THR A 131 -16.73 -17.62 27.16
N ILE A 132 -17.46 -18.16 26.18
CA ILE A 132 -17.06 -18.22 24.78
C ILE A 132 -18.08 -17.42 23.96
N GLN A 133 -17.60 -16.55 23.08
CA GLN A 133 -18.41 -15.68 22.25
C GLN A 133 -18.30 -16.09 20.79
N ARG A 134 -19.43 -16.22 20.09
CA ARG A 134 -19.42 -16.29 18.63
C ARG A 134 -19.03 -14.93 18.08
N THR A 135 -18.05 -14.90 17.19
CA THR A 135 -17.60 -13.67 16.55
C THR A 135 -17.05 -13.96 15.17
N VAL A 136 -16.69 -12.91 14.44
CA VAL A 136 -16.06 -12.99 13.13
C VAL A 136 -14.58 -12.66 13.30
N ALA A 137 -13.70 -13.50 12.74
CA ALA A 137 -12.27 -13.23 12.69
C ALA A 137 -12.08 -11.86 12.02
N PRO A 138 -11.33 -10.94 12.64
CA PRO A 138 -11.14 -9.63 12.05
C PRO A 138 -10.59 -9.78 10.64
N LEU A 139 -11.07 -8.93 9.72
CA LEU A 139 -10.34 -8.74 8.47
C LEU A 139 -8.90 -8.39 8.87
N ALA A 140 -7.92 -9.11 8.35
CA ALA A 140 -6.52 -8.74 8.56
C ALA A 140 -6.42 -7.25 8.19
N ASP A 141 -5.87 -6.44 9.09
CA ASP A 141 -5.58 -5.05 8.74
C ASP A 141 -4.81 -5.10 7.41
N PRO A 142 -5.26 -4.39 6.37
CA PRO A 142 -4.54 -4.42 5.10
C PRO A 142 -3.12 -4.01 5.43
N LEU A 143 -2.17 -4.90 5.18
CA LEU A 143 -0.75 -4.67 5.42
C LEU A 143 -0.45 -3.28 4.84
N ALA A 144 0.01 -2.37 5.69
CA ALA A 144 0.19 -0.98 5.35
C ALA A 144 1.66 -0.61 5.53
N ASP A 145 2.55 -1.47 5.01
CA ASP A 145 4.00 -1.38 5.14
C ASP A 145 4.69 -1.31 3.77
N SER A 146 3.96 -1.22 2.67
CA SER A 146 4.56 -1.03 1.35
C SER A 146 5.29 0.30 1.26
N VAL A 147 6.35 0.32 0.44
CA VAL A 147 7.18 1.49 0.18
C VAL A 147 7.25 1.72 -1.33
N ILE A 148 7.00 2.96 -1.75
CA ILE A 148 7.31 3.42 -3.11
C ILE A 148 8.40 4.48 -2.99
N SER A 149 9.53 4.28 -3.67
CA SER A 149 10.63 5.24 -3.70
C SER A 149 11.16 5.42 -5.11
N GLY A 150 12.03 6.41 -5.31
CA GLY A 150 12.77 6.56 -6.54
C GLY A 150 13.42 7.92 -6.64
N ARG A 151 13.81 8.28 -7.85
CA ARG A 151 14.52 9.53 -8.15
C ARG A 151 13.73 10.45 -9.06
N VAL A 152 13.86 11.76 -8.81
CA VAL A 152 13.38 12.83 -9.70
C VAL A 152 14.56 13.65 -10.18
N TYR A 153 15.08 13.33 -11.37
CA TYR A 153 16.21 14.05 -11.95
C TYR A 153 15.93 15.55 -12.09
N GLY A 154 16.80 16.39 -11.51
CA GLY A 154 16.63 17.84 -11.46
C GLY A 154 15.45 18.32 -10.61
N GLY A 155 14.89 17.43 -9.78
CA GLY A 155 13.67 17.69 -9.02
C GLY A 155 13.90 18.09 -7.56
N GLN A 156 15.10 18.48 -7.15
CA GLN A 156 15.38 18.93 -5.78
C GLN A 156 14.34 19.98 -5.33
N GLY A 157 13.67 19.73 -4.20
CA GLY A 157 12.64 20.62 -3.65
C GLY A 157 11.30 20.57 -4.39
N HIS A 158 11.11 19.65 -5.34
CA HIS A 158 9.80 19.40 -5.94
C HIS A 158 8.86 18.73 -4.92
N THR A 159 7.57 19.01 -5.05
CA THR A 159 6.53 18.36 -4.25
C THR A 159 5.81 17.29 -5.08
N LEU A 160 5.88 16.05 -4.62
CA LEU A 160 5.17 14.93 -5.21
C LEU A 160 3.87 14.66 -4.46
N VAL A 161 2.80 14.33 -5.19
CA VAL A 161 1.56 13.81 -4.63
C VAL A 161 1.35 12.36 -5.06
N LEU A 162 1.18 11.47 -4.09
CA LEU A 162 0.75 10.09 -4.26
C LEU A 162 -0.77 10.02 -4.09
N ARG A 163 -1.48 9.45 -5.06
CA ARG A 163 -2.94 9.26 -5.05
C ARG A 163 -3.27 7.77 -5.09
N GLY A 164 -4.02 7.28 -4.11
CA GLY A 164 -4.53 5.91 -4.08
C GLY A 164 -5.99 5.80 -4.55
N ASP A 165 -6.44 4.56 -4.82
CA ASP A 165 -7.82 4.27 -5.28
C ASP A 165 -8.91 4.76 -4.31
N GLU A 166 -8.63 4.85 -3.01
CA GLU A 166 -9.57 5.34 -2.00
C GLU A 166 -9.64 6.89 -1.91
N GLY A 167 -8.96 7.60 -2.81
CA GLY A 167 -8.90 9.07 -2.79
C GLY A 167 -7.99 9.64 -1.70
N ASN A 168 -7.20 8.79 -1.04
CA ASN A 168 -6.17 9.23 -0.11
C ASN A 168 -5.00 9.86 -0.87
N GLU A 169 -4.62 11.07 -0.47
CA GLU A 169 -3.48 11.81 -1.00
C GLU A 169 -2.36 11.88 0.03
N ARG A 170 -1.12 11.65 -0.40
CA ARG A 170 0.08 11.87 0.40
C ARG A 170 1.04 12.76 -0.33
N LEU A 171 1.67 13.69 0.39
CA LEU A 171 2.70 14.57 -0.16
C LEU A 171 4.08 14.10 0.30
N SER A 172 5.06 14.22 -0.58
CA SER A 172 6.47 13.99 -0.27
C SER A 172 7.32 15.02 -1.02
N GLU A 173 8.30 15.61 -0.34
CA GLU A 173 9.25 16.53 -0.95
C GLU A 173 10.47 15.75 -1.43
N VAL A 174 10.96 16.07 -2.62
CA VAL A 174 12.18 15.47 -3.18
C VAL A 174 13.40 16.06 -2.46
N GLY A 175 14.23 15.18 -1.90
CA GLY A 175 15.43 15.56 -1.17
C GLY A 175 16.53 16.18 -2.03
N ASP A 176 17.57 16.69 -1.38
CA ASP A 176 18.77 17.24 -2.02
C ASP A 176 19.55 16.20 -2.86
N ASP A 177 19.32 14.92 -2.58
CA ASP A 177 19.86 13.77 -3.31
C ASP A 177 18.97 13.35 -4.50
N GLU A 178 17.94 14.15 -4.80
CA GLU A 178 16.92 13.92 -5.82
C GLU A 178 16.03 12.69 -5.54
N LEU A 179 16.05 12.15 -4.32
CA LEU A 179 15.26 10.97 -3.97
C LEU A 179 13.93 11.35 -3.32
N TYR A 180 12.92 10.51 -3.54
CA TYR A 180 11.64 10.58 -2.85
C TYR A 180 11.28 9.21 -2.25
N ARG A 181 10.42 9.23 -1.23
CA ARG A 181 9.90 8.02 -0.58
C ARG A 181 8.50 8.25 -0.03
N PHE A 182 7.63 7.29 -0.28
CA PHE A 182 6.34 7.09 0.37
C PHE A 182 6.39 5.75 1.09
N GLU A 183 6.09 5.75 2.39
CA GLU A 183 6.08 4.56 3.24
C GLU A 183 4.70 4.34 3.83
N HIS A 184 4.52 3.23 4.53
CA HIS A 184 3.27 2.85 5.17
C HIS A 184 2.06 2.85 4.23
N LEU A 185 2.21 2.21 3.07
CA LEU A 185 1.18 2.13 2.04
C LEU A 185 0.42 0.81 2.17
N ALA A 186 -0.90 0.92 2.19
CA ALA A 186 -1.79 -0.24 2.11
C ALA A 186 -1.68 -0.93 0.74
N ALA A 187 -2.06 -2.19 0.66
CA ALA A 187 -2.26 -2.86 -0.62
C ALA A 187 -3.22 -2.06 -1.51
N GLY A 188 -2.86 -1.80 -2.76
CA GLY A 188 -3.68 -0.98 -3.65
C GLY A 188 -2.93 -0.48 -4.87
N ARG A 189 -3.63 0.33 -5.69
CA ARG A 189 -3.05 0.99 -6.86
C ARG A 189 -2.81 2.46 -6.56
N TYR A 190 -1.63 2.93 -6.96
CA TYR A 190 -1.20 4.30 -6.71
C TYR A 190 -0.67 4.98 -7.98
N THR A 191 -0.88 6.28 -8.09
CA THR A 191 -0.21 7.16 -9.05
C THR A 191 0.57 8.23 -8.31
N ILE A 192 1.67 8.70 -8.92
CA ILE A 192 2.46 9.81 -8.40
C ILE A 192 2.43 10.93 -9.42
N GLU A 193 2.22 12.16 -8.98
CA GLU A 193 2.31 13.36 -9.80
C GLU A 193 3.34 14.31 -9.19
N ASP A 194 4.24 14.83 -10.02
CA ASP A 194 5.12 15.94 -9.66
C ASP A 194 4.34 17.25 -9.86
N LEU A 195 4.02 17.94 -8.77
CA LEU A 195 3.19 19.15 -8.82
C LEU A 195 3.95 20.35 -9.42
N ASN A 196 5.27 20.28 -9.54
CA ASN A 196 6.09 21.37 -10.05
C ASN A 196 6.14 21.38 -11.57
N ASP A 197 6.14 20.20 -12.22
CA ASP A 197 6.26 20.08 -13.67
C ASP A 197 5.16 19.24 -14.36
N GLY A 198 4.26 18.63 -13.59
CA GLY A 198 3.11 17.88 -14.08
C GLY A 198 3.42 16.48 -14.62
N ARG A 199 4.65 15.97 -14.48
CA ARG A 199 4.94 14.58 -14.83
C ARG A 199 4.17 13.64 -13.90
N MET A 200 3.77 12.50 -14.43
CA MET A 200 3.07 11.46 -13.68
C MET A 200 3.74 10.10 -13.83
N LEU A 201 3.69 9.31 -12.77
CA LEU A 201 4.08 7.91 -12.72
C LEU A 201 2.90 7.02 -12.32
N GLY A 202 2.95 5.78 -12.79
CA GLY A 202 1.94 4.76 -12.49
C GLY A 202 0.82 4.64 -13.54
N PRO A 203 -0.26 3.92 -13.21
CA PRO A 203 -0.53 3.30 -11.91
C PRO A 203 0.43 2.16 -11.56
N VAL A 204 0.85 2.08 -10.30
CA VAL A 204 1.66 0.99 -9.72
C VAL A 204 0.84 0.24 -8.68
N GLU A 205 0.93 -1.09 -8.66
CA GLU A 205 0.28 -1.93 -7.65
C GLU A 205 1.27 -2.29 -6.53
N VAL A 206 0.82 -2.17 -5.28
CA VAL A 206 1.54 -2.62 -4.09
C VAL A 206 0.68 -3.60 -3.30
N ASP A 207 1.32 -4.54 -2.59
CA ASP A 207 0.63 -5.63 -1.87
C ASP A 207 0.49 -5.39 -0.36
N GLY A 208 0.95 -4.23 0.12
CA GLY A 208 0.94 -3.86 1.52
C GLY A 208 2.21 -4.24 2.29
N SER A 209 3.15 -4.95 1.68
CA SER A 209 4.43 -5.35 2.29
C SER A 209 5.65 -5.21 1.39
N ASN A 210 5.45 -4.98 0.09
CA ASN A 210 6.52 -4.90 -0.89
C ASN A 210 7.16 -3.50 -0.99
N TRP A 211 8.33 -3.47 -1.61
CA TRP A 211 9.01 -2.24 -2.00
C TRP A 211 9.04 -2.16 -3.52
N VAL A 212 8.56 -1.04 -4.06
CA VAL A 212 8.68 -0.68 -5.47
C VAL A 212 9.55 0.57 -5.67
N GLU A 213 10.47 0.50 -6.62
CA GLU A 213 11.30 1.63 -7.05
C GLU A 213 10.80 2.14 -8.41
N LEU A 214 10.47 3.43 -8.52
CA LEU A 214 10.09 4.09 -9.78
C LEU A 214 10.81 5.43 -9.92
N ASP A 215 11.59 5.59 -10.97
CA ASP A 215 12.20 6.87 -11.29
C ASP A 215 11.31 7.70 -12.23
N PHE A 216 11.27 9.01 -12.01
CA PHE A 216 10.73 9.93 -13.00
C PHE A 216 11.64 9.98 -14.23
N PRO A 217 11.09 9.98 -15.45
CA PRO A 217 11.91 10.14 -16.65
C PRO A 217 12.59 11.51 -16.61
N PRO A 218 13.88 11.63 -16.99
CA PRO A 218 14.56 12.92 -17.02
C PRO A 218 13.85 13.88 -17.98
N ILE A 219 13.74 15.15 -17.60
CA ILE A 219 13.30 16.18 -18.53
C ILE A 219 14.40 16.34 -19.57
N VAL A 220 14.17 15.79 -20.76
CA VAL A 220 15.03 16.07 -21.91
C VAL A 220 14.72 17.48 -22.38
N THR A 221 15.35 18.48 -21.78
CA THR A 221 15.43 19.80 -22.40
C THR A 221 16.25 19.63 -23.67
N ASN A 222 15.60 19.55 -24.84
CA ASN A 222 16.30 19.77 -26.10
C ASN A 222 16.93 21.17 -25.97
N GLN A 223 18.24 21.24 -25.73
CA GLN A 223 18.95 22.51 -25.71
C GLN A 223 18.62 23.24 -27.02
N PRO A 224 18.27 24.54 -26.96
CA PRO A 224 17.97 25.26 -28.18
C PRO A 224 19.22 25.25 -29.06
N LEU A 225 19.06 24.92 -30.34
CA LEU A 225 20.15 25.03 -31.31
C LEU A 225 20.67 26.47 -31.24
N ASN A 226 21.94 26.67 -30.94
CA ASN A 226 22.49 28.04 -30.84
C ASN A 226 22.28 28.83 -32.15
N ARG A 227 22.34 28.14 -33.30
CA ARG A 227 22.08 28.71 -34.62
C ARG A 227 21.48 27.66 -35.57
N TYR A 228 20.50 28.04 -36.39
CA TYR A 228 19.88 27.19 -37.39
C TYR A 228 19.69 27.94 -38.72
N LEU A 229 20.10 27.33 -39.84
CA LEU A 229 19.86 27.88 -41.18
C LEU A 229 18.58 27.25 -41.76
N LEU A 230 17.56 28.07 -41.97
CA LEU A 230 16.29 27.64 -42.54
C LEU A 230 16.28 27.93 -44.04
N PHE A 231 16.31 26.87 -44.83
CA PHE A 231 16.17 26.91 -46.28
C PHE A 231 14.69 26.88 -46.68
N GLY A 232 14.38 27.40 -47.88
CA GLY A 232 13.08 27.24 -48.51
C GLY A 232 12.74 25.76 -48.82
N PRO A 233 11.64 25.46 -49.52
CA PRO A 233 11.24 24.09 -49.80
C PRO A 233 12.34 23.31 -50.55
N PRO A 234 12.69 22.08 -50.14
CA PRO A 234 13.79 21.32 -50.74
C PRO A 234 13.47 20.88 -52.17
N SER A 235 12.21 20.90 -52.59
CA SER A 235 11.80 20.63 -53.97
C SER A 235 12.03 21.81 -54.92
N ASP A 236 12.34 23.00 -54.41
CA ASP A 236 12.60 24.19 -55.23
C ASP A 236 14.03 24.15 -55.80
N PRO A 237 14.22 24.27 -57.13
CA PRO A 237 15.55 24.33 -57.75
C PRO A 237 16.44 25.46 -57.21
N ILE A 238 15.87 26.60 -56.79
CA ILE A 238 16.63 27.72 -56.22
C ILE A 238 17.18 27.34 -54.84
N THR A 239 16.37 26.69 -54.00
CA THR A 239 16.82 26.17 -52.70
C THR A 239 17.97 25.17 -52.85
N GLN A 240 17.90 24.29 -53.85
CA GLN A 240 18.98 23.32 -54.14
C GLN A 240 20.27 24.02 -54.55
N LEU A 241 20.17 25.13 -55.30
CA LEU A 241 21.31 25.97 -55.64
C LEU A 241 21.89 26.63 -54.38
N HIS A 242 21.07 27.23 -53.52
CA HIS A 242 21.52 27.82 -52.25
C HIS A 242 22.24 26.80 -51.36
N LEU A 243 21.68 25.59 -51.25
CA LEU A 243 22.30 24.51 -50.47
C LEU A 243 23.66 24.11 -51.04
N SER A 244 23.78 24.03 -52.37
CA SER A 244 25.04 23.72 -53.04
C SER A 244 26.10 24.80 -52.83
N LEU A 245 25.70 26.08 -52.84
CA LEU A 245 26.59 27.20 -52.58
C LEU A 245 27.06 27.27 -51.12
N LEU A 246 26.20 26.86 -50.19
CA LEU A 246 26.48 26.91 -48.75
C LEU A 246 27.06 25.61 -48.19
N ALA A 247 27.16 24.53 -48.98
CA ALA A 247 27.54 23.21 -48.50
C ALA A 247 28.88 23.20 -47.75
N ASP A 248 29.91 23.82 -48.34
CA ASP A 248 31.24 23.90 -47.73
C ASP A 248 31.22 24.76 -46.46
N HIS A 249 30.53 25.90 -46.47
CA HIS A 249 30.38 26.77 -45.31
C HIS A 249 29.63 26.11 -44.15
N LEU A 250 28.56 25.35 -44.44
CA LEU A 250 27.79 24.57 -43.47
C LEU A 250 28.65 23.49 -42.82
N ALA A 251 29.48 22.81 -43.63
CA ALA A 251 30.38 21.77 -43.15
C ALA A 251 31.54 22.33 -42.30
N GLU A 252 32.16 23.43 -42.72
CA GLU A 252 33.27 24.07 -42.00
C GLU A 252 32.85 24.64 -40.64
N ARG A 253 31.63 25.18 -40.55
CA ARG A 253 31.12 25.84 -39.34
C ARG A 253 30.26 24.93 -38.46
N GLU A 254 30.03 23.69 -38.87
CA GLU A 254 29.14 22.72 -38.21
C GLU A 254 27.75 23.29 -37.90
N TYR A 255 27.21 24.12 -38.80
CA TYR A 255 25.91 24.73 -38.59
C TYR A 255 24.78 23.72 -38.80
N ALA A 256 23.81 23.71 -37.86
CA ALA A 256 22.56 22.99 -38.05
C ALA A 256 21.73 23.69 -39.13
N PHE A 257 21.13 22.92 -40.03
CA PHE A 257 20.28 23.45 -41.10
C PHE A 257 19.13 22.49 -41.40
N GLY A 258 18.12 23.01 -42.10
CA GLY A 258 17.05 22.21 -42.65
C GLY A 258 15.98 23.06 -43.29
N PHE A 259 14.78 22.50 -43.43
CA PHE A 259 13.76 23.01 -44.35
C PHE A 259 12.39 23.24 -43.69
N THR A 260 12.30 23.05 -42.36
CA THR A 260 11.03 23.16 -41.63
C THR A 260 11.11 24.19 -40.52
N VAL A 261 10.01 24.91 -40.34
CA VAL A 261 9.90 25.96 -39.32
C VAL A 261 9.85 25.35 -37.92
N GLU A 262 9.28 24.15 -37.76
CA GLU A 262 9.20 23.43 -36.49
C GLU A 262 10.58 23.09 -35.92
N GLN A 263 11.57 22.85 -36.79
CA GLN A 263 12.96 22.65 -36.38
C GLN A 263 13.63 23.99 -36.06
N ALA A 264 13.37 25.03 -36.87
CA ALA A 264 13.92 26.37 -36.66
C ALA A 264 13.45 27.02 -35.35
N LEU A 265 12.21 26.77 -34.92
CA LEU A 265 11.63 27.24 -33.64
C LEU A 265 12.38 26.72 -32.41
N ARG A 266 13.24 25.71 -32.57
CA ARG A 266 14.09 25.19 -31.50
C ARG A 266 15.42 25.90 -31.42
N ALA A 267 15.66 26.97 -32.18
CA ALA A 267 16.94 27.67 -32.22
C ALA A 267 16.89 29.06 -31.57
N VAL A 268 18.00 29.50 -30.99
CA VAL A 268 18.17 30.86 -30.47
C VAL A 268 18.35 31.86 -31.62
N ASN A 269 19.16 31.49 -32.61
CA ASN A 269 19.40 32.29 -33.82
C ASN A 269 18.93 31.51 -35.05
N VAL A 270 18.09 32.12 -35.88
CA VAL A 270 17.67 31.54 -37.16
C VAL A 270 18.14 32.44 -38.28
N THR A 271 18.80 31.87 -39.28
CA THR A 271 19.16 32.57 -40.51
C THR A 271 18.31 32.02 -41.65
N LEU A 272 17.46 32.89 -42.23
CA LEU A 272 16.65 32.56 -43.39
C LEU A 272 17.52 32.61 -44.65
N VAL A 273 17.49 31.53 -45.43
CA VAL A 273 18.19 31.41 -46.71
C VAL A 273 17.18 31.33 -47.84
N GLY A 274 17.28 32.26 -48.79
CA GLY A 274 16.34 32.38 -49.91
C GLY A 274 15.06 33.12 -49.53
N GLU A 275 14.04 33.02 -50.39
CA GLU A 275 12.75 33.66 -50.14
C GLU A 275 11.90 32.81 -49.17
N HIS A 276 11.39 33.46 -48.12
CA HIS A 276 10.44 32.88 -47.18
C HIS A 276 9.16 33.73 -47.12
N PRO A 277 8.00 33.10 -46.89
CA PRO A 277 6.77 33.86 -46.65
C PRO A 277 6.92 34.81 -45.44
N PRO A 278 6.34 36.02 -45.47
CA PRO A 278 6.43 36.97 -44.35
C PRO A 278 5.98 36.40 -43.00
N GLU A 279 5.01 35.47 -43.01
CA GLU A 279 4.53 34.78 -41.83
C GLU A 279 5.60 33.93 -41.12
N THR A 280 6.58 33.40 -41.85
CA THR A 280 7.66 32.57 -41.27
C THR A 280 8.51 33.41 -40.31
N ARG A 281 8.90 34.62 -40.72
CA ARG A 281 9.64 35.55 -39.86
C ARG A 281 8.85 35.93 -38.61
N ILE A 282 7.58 36.30 -38.78
CA ILE A 282 6.70 36.69 -37.67
C ILE A 282 6.59 35.54 -36.65
N LEU A 283 6.43 34.30 -37.12
CA LEU A 283 6.33 33.12 -36.26
C LEU A 283 7.60 32.88 -35.44
N LEU A 284 8.78 33.01 -36.07
CA LEU A 284 10.07 32.83 -35.41
C LEU A 284 10.36 33.94 -34.38
N GLU A 285 10.12 35.19 -34.72
CA GLU A 285 10.33 36.33 -33.81
C GLU A 285 9.35 36.27 -32.62
N THR A 286 8.09 35.87 -32.86
CA THR A 286 7.10 35.66 -31.79
C THR A 286 7.51 34.54 -30.83
N ALA A 287 8.22 33.52 -31.33
CA ALA A 287 8.78 32.44 -30.52
C ALA A 287 10.09 32.82 -29.80
N GLY A 288 10.56 34.06 -29.95
CA GLY A 288 11.77 34.56 -29.29
C GLY A 288 13.07 34.25 -30.02
N CYS A 289 13.02 33.77 -31.26
CA CYS A 289 14.21 33.58 -32.09
C CYS A 289 14.75 34.93 -32.57
N MET A 290 16.07 35.08 -32.60
CA MET A 290 16.73 36.17 -33.33
C MET A 290 16.85 35.78 -34.81
N VAL A 291 16.26 36.58 -35.71
CA VAL A 291 16.12 36.21 -37.13
C VAL A 291 16.94 37.12 -38.05
N ASP A 292 17.96 36.55 -38.69
CA ASP A 292 18.76 37.17 -39.76
C ASP A 292 18.34 36.63 -41.14
N GLU A 293 18.58 37.40 -42.20
CA GLU A 293 18.34 36.98 -43.59
C GLU A 293 19.63 37.06 -44.40
N LEU A 294 19.88 36.04 -45.23
CA LEU A 294 20.90 36.11 -46.26
C LEU A 294 20.29 36.55 -47.60
N PRO A 295 21.09 37.18 -48.49
CA PRO A 295 20.61 37.57 -49.81
C PRO A 295 19.99 36.40 -50.57
N ALA A 296 18.84 36.62 -51.18
CA ALA A 296 18.16 35.60 -51.99
C ALA A 296 18.85 35.40 -53.36
N ASP A 297 19.50 36.45 -53.89
CA ASP A 297 20.27 36.35 -55.13
C ASP A 297 21.51 35.46 -54.92
N PRO A 298 21.71 34.40 -55.73
CA PRO A 298 22.85 33.49 -55.57
C PRO A 298 24.24 34.15 -55.65
N SER A 299 24.38 35.25 -56.40
CA SER A 299 25.66 35.96 -56.55
C SER A 299 25.96 36.81 -55.31
N GLU A 300 24.93 37.45 -54.77
CA GLU A 300 25.03 38.22 -53.51
C GLU A 300 25.23 37.29 -52.30
N LEU A 301 24.58 36.12 -52.30
CA LEU A 301 24.74 35.09 -51.27
C LEU A 301 26.21 34.62 -51.19
N LEU A 302 26.83 34.32 -52.33
CA LEU A 302 28.22 33.91 -52.40
C LEU A 302 29.17 35.00 -51.86
N ALA A 303 28.89 36.27 -52.19
CA ALA A 303 29.69 37.40 -51.69
C ALA A 303 29.51 37.67 -50.19
N ALA A 304 28.36 37.28 -49.61
CA ALA A 304 28.07 37.45 -48.19
C ALA A 304 28.72 36.38 -47.30
N ILE A 305 29.02 35.20 -47.84
CA ILE A 305 29.63 34.08 -47.10
C ILE A 305 31.15 34.02 -47.17
N ASP A 306 31.76 34.73 -48.13
CA ASP A 306 33.22 34.87 -48.29
C ASP A 306 33.84 35.95 -47.36
N GLN A 307 33.05 36.56 -46.46
CA GLN A 307 33.47 37.57 -45.48
C GLN A 307 33.54 37.01 -44.06
#